data_AF-A0A3A5IZU6-F1
#
_entry.id   AF-A0A3A5IZU6-F1
#
_cell.length_a   1.000
_cell.length_b   1.000
_cell.length_c   1.000
_cell.angle_alpha   90.00
_cell.angle_beta   90.00
_cell.angle_gamma   90.00
#
_symmetry.space_group_name_H-M   'P 1'
#
loop_
_entity.id
_entity.type
_entity.pdbx_description
1 polymer ?
#
loop_
_entity_poly.entity_id
_entity_poly.type
_entity_poly.pdbx_seq_one_letter_code
_entity_poly.pdbx_strand_id
1 'polypeptide(L)'
;MNVSEFEDAVWAIEGVRIVIRSRSNTDIDDYDYQRRAQDTWRISQLLENRIVPKIGNREVLVLQGDGEQPHGKVILRTLRASYQGA
;
A
#
# COMPACT_ATOMS: atom_id res chain seq x y z
N MET A 1 0.21 -9.02 -12.76
CA MET A 1 0.78 -7.68 -12.99
C MET A 1 2.23 -7.61 -12.50
N ASN A 2 2.99 -6.60 -12.89
CA ASN A 2 4.31 -6.37 -12.30
C ASN A 2 4.25 -5.54 -11.00
N VAL A 3 5.35 -5.48 -10.25
CA VAL A 3 5.43 -4.73 -8.98
C VAL A 3 5.10 -3.25 -9.15
N SER A 4 5.61 -2.60 -10.19
CA SER A 4 5.34 -1.17 -10.44
C SER A 4 3.86 -0.92 -10.68
N GLU A 5 3.23 -1.73 -11.52
CA GLU A 5 1.79 -1.64 -11.81
C GLU A 5 0.93 -1.86 -10.57
N PHE A 6 1.34 -2.77 -9.69
CA PHE A 6 0.65 -3.01 -8.43
C PHE A 6 0.74 -1.81 -7.47
N GLU A 7 1.93 -1.20 -7.35
CA GLU A 7 2.12 0.01 -6.54
C GLU A 7 1.21 1.14 -7.02
N ASP A 8 1.15 1.36 -8.33
CA ASP A 8 0.26 2.34 -8.96
C ASP A 8 -1.23 2.00 -8.76
N ALA A 9 -1.61 0.72 -8.89
CA ALA A 9 -2.99 0.27 -8.66
C ALA A 9 -3.42 0.47 -7.20
N VAL A 10 -2.55 0.13 -6.25
CA VAL A 10 -2.78 0.36 -4.81
C VAL A 10 -2.89 1.86 -4.54
N TRP A 11 -2.03 2.69 -5.13
CA TRP A 11 -2.18 4.15 -4.99
C TRP A 11 -3.51 4.65 -5.54
N ALA A 12 -3.91 4.22 -6.74
CA ALA A 12 -5.14 4.67 -7.39
C ALA A 12 -6.41 4.25 -6.62
N ILE A 13 -6.41 3.05 -6.03
CA ILE A 13 -7.59 2.47 -5.38
C ILE A 13 -7.58 2.76 -3.88
N GLU A 14 -6.48 2.49 -3.19
CA GLU A 14 -6.35 2.68 -1.75
C GLU A 14 -6.02 4.12 -1.36
N GLY A 15 -5.42 4.91 -2.26
CA GLY A 15 -4.86 6.21 -1.90
C GLY A 15 -3.71 6.09 -0.91
N VAL A 16 -2.93 4.99 -0.99
CA VAL A 16 -1.82 4.69 -0.09
C VAL A 16 -0.58 4.39 -0.92
N ARG A 17 0.53 5.04 -0.61
CA ARG A 17 1.79 4.82 -1.33
C ARG A 17 2.55 3.68 -0.68
N ILE A 18 2.82 2.64 -1.46
CA ILE A 18 3.59 1.49 -1.02
C ILE A 18 4.80 1.28 -1.94
N VAL A 19 5.83 0.64 -1.40
CA VAL A 19 7.04 0.25 -2.12
C VAL A 19 7.37 -1.19 -1.76
N ILE A 20 7.29 -2.09 -2.73
CA ILE A 20 7.64 -3.49 -2.56
C ILE A 20 9.14 -3.65 -2.83
N ARG A 21 9.88 -4.19 -1.86
CA ARG A 21 11.31 -4.50 -2.01
C ARG A 21 11.50 -5.73 -2.88
N SER A 22 11.29 -5.55 -4.18
CA SER A 22 11.54 -6.56 -5.21
C SER A 22 11.96 -5.87 -6.51
N ARG A 23 12.27 -6.65 -7.55
CA ARG A 23 12.50 -6.05 -8.87
C ARG A 23 11.17 -5.53 -9.41
N SER A 24 11.17 -4.34 -10.01
CA SER A 24 9.96 -3.73 -10.59
C SER A 24 9.27 -4.63 -11.62
N ASN A 25 10.03 -5.43 -12.36
CA ASN A 25 9.53 -6.40 -13.35
C ASN A 25 9.22 -7.78 -12.75
N THR A 26 9.03 -7.89 -11.44
CA THR A 26 8.63 -9.16 -10.82
C THR A 26 7.13 -9.34 -10.95
N ASP A 27 6.70 -10.48 -11.47
CA ASP A 27 5.29 -10.84 -11.50
C ASP A 27 4.75 -11.09 -10.09
N ILE A 28 3.62 -10.45 -9.79
CA ILE A 28 2.83 -10.62 -8.58
C ILE A 28 1.35 -10.74 -8.93
N ASP A 29 0.57 -11.23 -7.97
CA ASP A 29 -0.86 -11.40 -8.15
C ASP A 29 -1.56 -10.06 -8.41
N ASP A 30 -2.62 -10.13 -9.20
CA ASP A 30 -3.38 -8.93 -9.55
C ASP A 30 -4.09 -8.33 -8.33
N TYR A 31 -4.17 -7.00 -8.31
CA TYR A 31 -4.87 -6.26 -7.28
C TYR A 31 -6.35 -6.10 -7.62
N ASP A 32 -7.14 -7.16 -7.38
CA ASP A 32 -8.56 -7.24 -7.79
C ASP A 32 -9.54 -6.42 -6.94
N TYR A 33 -9.07 -5.57 -6.03
CA TYR A 33 -9.94 -4.82 -5.13
C TYR A 33 -10.52 -3.60 -5.83
N GLN A 34 -11.85 -3.56 -6.01
CA GLN A 34 -12.51 -2.42 -6.67
C GLN A 34 -12.75 -1.21 -5.75
N ARG A 35 -12.69 -1.40 -4.44
CA ARG A 35 -13.00 -0.38 -3.43
C ARG A 35 -11.84 -0.20 -2.47
N ARG A 36 -11.53 1.06 -2.19
CA ARG A 36 -10.60 1.45 -1.13
C ARG A 36 -10.94 0.77 0.19
N ALA A 37 -9.92 0.39 0.95
CA ALA A 37 -10.08 -0.09 2.31
C ALA A 37 -10.66 1.01 3.19
N GLN A 38 -11.37 0.57 4.24
CA GLN A 38 -12.08 1.46 5.15
C GLN A 38 -11.09 2.41 5.83
N ASP A 39 -11.52 3.66 6.04
CA ASP A 39 -10.72 4.70 6.68
C ASP A 39 -10.30 4.36 8.12
N THR A 40 -11.06 3.46 8.77
CA THR A 40 -10.81 2.93 10.12
C THR A 40 -9.74 1.85 10.17
N TRP A 41 -9.36 1.27 9.03
CA TRP A 41 -8.32 0.24 8.99
C TRP A 41 -6.97 0.82 9.33
N ARG A 42 -6.10 0.00 9.90
CA ARG A 42 -4.69 0.31 10.11
C ARG A 42 -3.86 -0.08 8.89
N ILE A 43 -2.70 0.54 8.76
CA ILE A 43 -1.71 0.17 7.74
C ILE A 43 -1.38 -1.33 7.83
N SER A 44 -1.08 -1.84 9.02
CA SER A 44 -0.81 -3.27 9.20
C SER A 44 -1.96 -4.15 8.71
N GLN A 45 -3.22 -3.76 8.96
CA GLN A 45 -4.38 -4.52 8.49
C GLN A 45 -4.52 -4.50 6.97
N LEU A 46 -4.24 -3.36 6.32
CA LEU A 46 -4.20 -3.29 4.86
C LEU A 46 -3.13 -4.22 4.31
N LEU A 47 -1.93 -4.17 4.89
CA LEU A 47 -0.81 -5.00 4.47
C LEU A 47 -1.14 -6.48 4.62
N GLU A 48 -1.55 -6.93 5.81
CA GLU A 48 -1.84 -8.34 6.10
C GLU A 48 -3.00 -8.91 5.28
N ASN A 49 -4.08 -8.14 5.08
CA ASN A 49 -5.28 -8.66 4.43
C ASN A 49 -5.28 -8.52 2.91
N ARG A 50 -4.60 -7.51 2.37
CA ARG A 50 -4.65 -7.18 0.93
C ARG A 50 -3.31 -7.29 0.23
N ILE A 51 -2.23 -6.82 0.85
CA ILE A 51 -0.93 -6.69 0.16
C ILE A 51 -0.09 -7.97 0.30
N VAL A 52 0.20 -8.40 1.53
CA VAL A 52 0.99 -9.59 1.84
C VAL A 52 0.51 -10.84 1.10
N PRO A 53 -0.80 -11.14 0.99
CA PRO A 53 -1.28 -12.31 0.24
C PRO A 53 -0.93 -12.26 -1.26
N LYS A 54 -0.80 -11.05 -1.83
CA LYS A 54 -0.54 -10.84 -3.26
C LYS A 54 0.96 -10.79 -3.59
N ILE A 55 1.77 -10.33 -2.65
CA ILE A 55 3.23 -10.22 -2.82
C ILE A 55 4.00 -11.40 -2.22
N GLY A 56 3.35 -12.25 -1.41
CA GLY A 56 3.96 -13.38 -0.73
C GLY A 56 4.99 -12.97 0.32
N ASN A 57 6.15 -13.62 0.32
CA ASN A 57 7.22 -13.39 1.31
C ASN A 57 8.14 -12.19 0.96
N ARG A 58 7.59 -11.16 0.32
CA ARG A 58 8.32 -9.96 -0.09
C ARG A 58 8.12 -8.87 0.93
N GLU A 59 9.16 -8.09 1.21
CA GLU A 59 9.03 -6.93 2.09
C GLU A 59 8.28 -5.80 1.36
N VAL A 60 7.39 -5.12 2.08
CA VAL A 60 6.66 -3.96 1.60
C VAL A 60 6.79 -2.83 2.61
N LEU A 61 7.09 -1.65 2.08
CA LEU A 61 7.19 -0.41 2.83
C LEU A 61 6.01 0.47 2.48
N VAL A 62 5.53 1.23 3.45
CA VAL A 62 4.46 2.22 3.24
C VAL A 62 5.10 3.58 3.41
N LEU A 63 4.79 4.52 2.52
CA LEU A 63 5.31 5.88 2.59
C LEU A 63 4.15 6.84 2.87
N GLN A 64 4.34 7.76 3.81
CA GLN A 64 3.40 8.87 4.04
C GLN A 64 3.83 10.10 3.23
N GLY A 65 3.06 11.20 3.26
CA GLY A 65 3.29 12.35 2.38
C GLY A 65 4.64 13.05 2.51
N ASP A 66 5.31 12.88 3.65
CA ASP A 66 6.66 13.40 3.91
C ASP A 66 7.78 12.47 3.43
N GLY A 67 7.45 11.29 2.87
CA GLY A 67 8.43 10.28 2.45
C GLY A 67 8.96 9.38 3.57
N GLU A 68 8.52 9.59 4.82
CA GLU A 68 8.87 8.73 5.94
C GLU A 68 7.96 7.51 6.02
N GLN A 69 8.42 6.51 6.77
CA GLN A 69 7.64 5.31 7.04
C GLN A 69 6.74 5.53 8.26
N PRO A 70 5.40 5.63 8.08
CA PRO A 70 4.49 5.76 9.20
C PRO A 70 4.53 4.49 10.06
N HIS A 71 4.27 4.64 11.35
CA HIS A 71 4.11 3.47 12.22
C HIS A 71 2.93 2.62 11.72
N GLY A 72 3.08 1.30 11.61
CA GLY A 72 2.02 0.41 11.09
C GLY A 72 0.66 0.46 11.82
N LYS A 73 0.62 1.08 13.01
CA LYS A 73 -0.59 1.31 13.80
C LYS A 73 -1.40 2.53 13.35
N VAL A 74 -0.85 3.36 12.47
CA VAL A 74 -1.54 4.53 11.88
C VAL A 74 -2.75 4.05 11.09
N ILE A 75 -3.87 4.77 11.25
CA ILE A 75 -5.09 4.49 10.49
C ILE A 75 -4.99 5.07 9.08
N LEU A 76 -5.63 4.42 8.10
CA LEU A 76 -5.57 4.83 6.70
C LEU A 76 -6.08 6.25 6.50
N ARG A 77 -7.08 6.70 7.28
CA ARG A 77 -7.54 8.10 7.25
C ARG A 77 -6.41 9.10 7.49
N THR A 78 -5.61 8.86 8.53
CA THR A 78 -4.49 9.74 8.91
C THR A 78 -3.38 9.66 7.87
N LEU A 79 -3.09 8.45 7.37
CA LEU A 79 -2.11 8.27 6.31
C LEU A 79 -2.51 9.03 5.04
N ARG A 80 -3.75 8.88 4.58
CA ARG A 80 -4.29 9.59 3.40
C ARG A 80 -4.23 11.10 3.56
N ALA A 81 -4.57 11.60 4.75
CA ALA A 81 -4.48 13.01 5.07
C ALA A 81 -3.03 13.55 4.98
N SER A 82 -2.02 12.71 5.26
CA SER A 82 -0.62 13.14 5.15
C SER A 82 -0.21 13.53 3.72
N TYR A 83 -0.83 12.93 2.70
CA TYR A 83 -0.55 13.25 1.29
C TYR A 83 -1.15 14.59 0.83
N GLN A 84 -2.12 15.14 1.56
CA GLN A 84 -2.78 16.40 1.21
C GLN A 84 -2.02 17.63 1.73
N GLY A 85 -1.05 17.44 2.62
CA GLY A 85 -0.27 18.52 3.24
C GLY A 85 1.14 18.68 2.68
N ALA A 86 1.51 17.94 1.62
CA ALA A 86 2.83 17.96 0.97
C ALA A 86 2.78 18.68 -0.39
#